data_AF-A0AB34G5N0-F1
#
_entry.id   AF-A0AB34G5N0-F1
#
_cell.length_a   1.000
_cell.length_b   1.000
_cell.length_c   1.000
_cell.angle_alpha   90.00
_cell.angle_beta   90.00
_cell.angle_gamma   90.00
#
_symmetry.space_group_name_H-M   'P 1'
#
loop_
_entity.id
_entity.type
_entity.pdbx_description
1 polymer ?
#
loop_
_entity_poly.entity_id
_entity_poly.type
_entity_poly.pdbx_seq_one_letter_code
_entity_poly.pdbx_strand_id
1 'polypeptide(L)'
;MTVIHIVLFKFRPDVSEAHKAAFVRELKTLRDLPCVLNQRLVVGGPSITDPIARSKGYHFALLSFHRDRAALEAYQASDEHHRVTRTYLWPFKEDVTRFDFEADAEDEPMCEWLATSVLKSGMGETGRGARVR
;
A
#
# COMPACT_ATOMS: atom_id res chain seq x y z
N MET A 1 13.28 5.99 11.29
CA MET A 1 13.21 4.64 10.72
C MET A 1 12.00 4.57 9.82
N THR A 2 12.07 3.79 8.74
CA THR A 2 10.91 3.58 7.87
C THR A 2 9.74 3.05 8.67
N VAL A 3 8.56 3.67 8.53
CA VAL A 3 7.32 3.20 9.15
C VAL A 3 6.54 2.35 8.16
N ILE A 4 6.17 1.16 8.59
CA ILE A 4 5.32 0.22 7.86
C ILE A 4 3.91 0.30 8.44
N HIS A 5 2.96 0.68 7.60
CA HIS A 5 1.55 0.87 7.96
C HIS A 5 0.72 -0.27 7.38
N ILE A 6 0.13 -1.09 8.25
CA ILE A 6 -0.71 -2.23 7.85
C ILE A 6 -2.15 -1.98 8.31
N VAL A 7 -3.11 -2.17 7.40
CA VAL A 7 -4.54 -2.07 7.73
C VAL A 7 -5.31 -3.23 7.12
N LEU A 8 -6.14 -3.89 7.91
CA LEU A 8 -7.08 -4.92 7.48
C LEU A 8 -8.50 -4.36 7.50
N PHE A 9 -9.25 -4.53 6.41
CA PHE A 9 -10.59 -3.98 6.24
C PHE A 9 -11.63 -5.08 6.19
N LYS A 10 -12.62 -5.02 7.08
CA LYS A 10 -13.79 -5.90 7.08
C LYS A 10 -15.04 -5.06 6.89
N PHE A 11 -15.79 -5.34 5.84
CA PHE A 11 -17.06 -4.69 5.54
C PHE A 11 -18.21 -5.47 6.14
N ARG A 12 -19.31 -4.77 6.48
CA ARG A 12 -20.54 -5.45 6.90
C ARG A 12 -21.09 -6.35 5.80
N PRO A 13 -21.89 -7.38 6.15
CA PRO A 13 -22.44 -8.31 5.17
C PRO A 13 -23.35 -7.66 4.11
N ASP A 14 -24.00 -6.54 4.42
CA ASP A 14 -24.92 -5.82 3.54
C ASP A 14 -24.22 -4.96 2.46
N VAL A 15 -22.90 -4.81 2.54
CA VAL A 15 -22.14 -3.96 1.62
C VAL A 15 -21.93 -4.66 0.29
N SER A 16 -22.33 -3.99 -0.81
CA SER A 16 -22.20 -4.54 -2.15
C SER A 16 -20.75 -4.69 -2.60
N GLU A 17 -20.48 -5.68 -3.45
CA GLU A 17 -19.16 -5.87 -4.06
C GLU A 17 -18.73 -4.68 -4.92
N ALA A 18 -19.69 -3.97 -5.54
CA ALA A 18 -19.42 -2.74 -6.28
C ALA A 18 -18.85 -1.63 -5.39
N HIS A 19 -19.38 -1.48 -4.17
CA HIS A 19 -18.86 -0.52 -3.19
C HIS A 19 -17.47 -0.92 -2.70
N LYS A 20 -17.25 -2.21 -2.41
CA LYS A 20 -15.93 -2.73 -2.02
C LYS A 20 -14.88 -2.53 -3.13
N ALA A 21 -15.26 -2.75 -4.39
CA ALA A 21 -14.39 -2.50 -5.54
C ALA A 21 -14.07 -1.00 -5.71
N ALA A 22 -15.05 -0.11 -5.51
CA ALA A 22 -14.83 1.33 -5.50
C ALA A 22 -13.86 1.74 -4.38
N PHE A 23 -14.06 1.22 -3.16
CA PHE A 23 -13.13 1.45 -2.04
C PHE A 23 -11.70 1.07 -2.40
N VAL A 24 -11.47 -0.13 -2.96
CA VAL A 24 -10.11 -0.57 -3.35
C VAL A 24 -9.51 0.34 -4.42
N ARG A 25 -10.30 0.76 -5.42
CA ARG A 25 -9.82 1.68 -6.46
C ARG A 25 -9.36 3.01 -5.87
N GLU A 26 -10.19 3.63 -5.02
CA GLU A 26 -9.89 4.92 -4.41
C GLU A 26 -8.76 4.82 -3.39
N LEU A 27 -8.66 3.72 -2.65
CA LEU A 27 -7.58 3.49 -1.69
C LEU A 27 -6.21 3.37 -2.40
N LYS A 28 -6.17 2.78 -3.60
CA LYS A 28 -4.94 2.68 -4.40
C LYS A 28 -4.43 4.03 -4.91
N THR A 29 -5.28 5.04 -5.06
CA THR A 29 -4.84 6.38 -5.50
C THR A 29 -4.02 7.08 -4.43
N LEU A 30 -4.16 6.69 -3.15
CA LEU A 30 -3.36 7.26 -2.06
C LEU A 30 -1.86 6.97 -2.20
N ARG A 31 -1.46 6.04 -3.07
CA ARG A 31 -0.05 5.76 -3.37
C ARG A 31 0.68 6.97 -3.97
N ASP A 32 -0.05 7.89 -4.59
CA ASP A 32 0.52 9.05 -5.29
C ASP A 32 0.79 10.22 -4.34
N LEU A 33 0.43 10.09 -3.05
CA LEU A 33 0.78 11.08 -2.04
C LEU A 33 2.30 11.09 -1.81
N PRO A 34 2.93 12.28 -1.71
CA PRO A 34 4.38 12.40 -1.58
C PRO A 34 4.92 11.83 -0.25
N CYS A 35 4.05 11.68 0.75
CA CYS A 35 4.38 11.07 2.05
C CYS A 35 4.39 9.53 2.01
N VAL A 36 3.96 8.90 0.90
CA VAL A 36 4.11 7.46 0.66
C VAL A 36 5.47 7.23 0.03
N LEU A 37 6.35 6.55 0.78
CA LEU A 37 7.73 6.30 0.40
C LEU A 37 7.79 5.55 -0.93
N ASN A 38 8.33 6.21 -1.97
CA ASN A 38 8.50 5.65 -3.31
C ASN A 38 7.20 5.06 -3.90
N GLN A 39 6.04 5.67 -3.59
CA GLN A 39 4.71 5.17 -3.99
C GLN A 39 4.44 3.71 -3.58
N ARG A 40 5.11 3.23 -2.52
CA ARG A 40 4.97 1.87 -1.99
C ARG A 40 3.74 1.78 -1.11
N LEU A 41 2.59 1.68 -1.77
CA LEU A 41 1.31 1.32 -1.19
C LEU A 41 0.68 0.24 -2.05
N VAL A 42 0.30 -0.86 -1.41
CA VAL A 42 -0.39 -1.99 -2.05
C VAL A 42 -1.67 -2.26 -1.29
N VAL A 43 -2.74 -2.53 -2.04
CA VAL A 43 -4.02 -3.02 -1.51
C VAL A 43 -4.26 -4.41 -2.08
N GLY A 44 -4.26 -5.41 -1.19
CA GLY A 44 -4.46 -6.83 -1.51
C GLY A 44 -5.83 -7.35 -1.05
N GLY A 45 -6.28 -8.45 -1.65
CA GLY A 45 -7.48 -9.20 -1.29
C GLY A 45 -8.02 -10.01 -2.48
N PRO A 46 -8.97 -10.94 -2.25
CA PRO A 46 -9.34 -11.53 -0.95
C PRO A 46 -8.20 -12.39 -0.37
N SER A 47 -8.28 -12.76 0.91
CA SER A 47 -7.26 -13.62 1.53
C SER A 47 -7.20 -14.99 0.87
N ILE A 48 -5.98 -15.46 0.60
CA ILE A 48 -5.69 -16.81 0.07
C ILE A 48 -5.32 -17.81 1.19
N THR A 49 -5.51 -17.44 2.46
CA THR A 49 -5.12 -18.27 3.60
C THR A 49 -5.99 -19.52 3.71
N ASP A 50 -5.38 -20.66 4.02
CA ASP A 50 -6.06 -21.92 4.32
C ASP A 50 -5.62 -22.47 5.71
N PRO A 51 -6.55 -22.78 6.63
CA PRO A 51 -8.00 -22.53 6.55
C PRO A 51 -8.35 -21.04 6.61
N ILE A 52 -9.34 -20.63 5.80
CA ILE A 52 -9.75 -19.22 5.63
C ILE A 52 -10.18 -18.53 6.94
N ALA A 53 -10.61 -19.31 7.94
CA ALA A 53 -10.95 -18.83 9.27
C ALA A 53 -9.79 -18.06 9.95
N ARG A 54 -8.53 -18.36 9.61
CA ARG A 54 -7.35 -17.64 10.13
C ARG A 54 -7.30 -16.17 9.71
N SER A 55 -7.92 -15.82 8.59
CA SER A 55 -8.02 -14.43 8.11
C SER A 55 -9.16 -13.65 8.76
N LYS A 56 -9.91 -14.25 9.70
CA LYS A 56 -10.95 -13.59 10.52
C LYS A 56 -12.03 -12.85 9.71
N GLY A 57 -12.21 -13.22 8.45
CA GLY A 57 -13.18 -12.59 7.54
C GLY A 57 -12.80 -11.20 7.04
N TYR A 58 -11.54 -10.76 7.19
CA TYR A 58 -11.08 -9.53 6.52
C TYR A 58 -11.09 -9.69 5.01
N HIS A 59 -11.59 -8.66 4.32
CA HIS A 59 -11.77 -8.66 2.87
C HIS A 59 -10.51 -8.18 2.15
N PHE A 60 -9.87 -7.14 2.70
CA PHE A 60 -8.71 -6.49 2.10
C PHE A 60 -7.63 -6.19 3.14
N ALA A 61 -6.39 -6.10 2.67
CA ALA A 61 -5.25 -5.60 3.42
C ALA A 61 -4.60 -4.44 2.66
N LEU A 62 -4.22 -3.38 3.36
CA LEU A 62 -3.33 -2.33 2.87
C LEU A 62 -1.97 -2.49 3.56
N LEU A 63 -0.92 -2.32 2.77
CA LEU A 63 0.45 -2.18 3.22
C LEU A 63 1.02 -0.93 2.57
N SER A 64 1.43 0.06 3.37
CA SER A 64 2.16 1.24 2.89
C SER A 64 3.43 1.51 3.70
N PHE A 65 4.38 2.17 3.04
CA PHE A 65 5.65 2.53 3.63
C PHE A 65 5.78 4.06 3.68
N HIS A 66 6.32 4.56 4.78
CA HIS A 66 6.52 5.98 5.04
C HIS A 66 7.94 6.18 5.56
N ARG A 67 8.59 7.29 5.21
CA ARG A 67 9.98 7.54 5.61
C ARG A 67 10.18 7.52 7.13
N ASP A 68 9.20 8.03 7.85
CA ASP A 68 9.17 8.15 9.31
C ASP A 68 7.73 8.36 9.80
N ARG A 69 7.57 8.56 11.11
CA ARG A 69 6.28 8.80 11.75
C ARG A 69 5.62 10.09 11.26
N ALA A 70 6.39 11.15 11.03
CA ALA A 70 5.84 12.42 10.54
C ALA A 70 5.25 12.28 9.13
N ALA A 71 5.85 11.47 8.26
CA ALA A 71 5.29 11.13 6.96
C ALA A 71 3.98 10.30 7.09
N LEU A 72 3.87 9.39 8.06
CA LEU A 72 2.62 8.68 8.33
C LEU A 72 1.54 9.62 8.88
N GLU A 73 1.90 10.57 9.73
CA GLU A 73 0.98 11.60 10.24
C GLU A 73 0.46 12.49 9.11
N ALA A 74 1.35 12.93 8.21
CA ALA A 74 0.97 13.69 7.02
C ALA A 74 0.04 12.90 6.09
N TYR A 75 0.30 11.60 5.92
CA TYR A 75 -0.59 10.71 5.16
C TYR A 75 -2.00 10.68 5.79
N GLN A 76 -2.09 10.51 7.10
CA GLN A 76 -3.37 10.40 7.80
C GLN A 76 -4.16 11.70 7.83
N ALA A 77 -3.46 12.83 7.90
CA ALA A 77 -4.04 14.16 7.90
C ALA A 77 -4.44 14.66 6.50
N SER A 78 -4.02 13.98 5.43
CA SER A 78 -4.32 14.41 4.05
C SER A 78 -5.81 14.39 3.73
N ASP A 79 -6.25 15.38 2.94
CA ASP A 79 -7.64 15.48 2.50
C ASP A 79 -8.04 14.28 1.63
N GLU A 80 -7.11 13.74 0.85
CA GLU A 80 -7.32 12.55 0.04
C GLU A 80 -7.59 11.32 0.92
N HIS A 81 -6.79 11.10 1.97
CA HIS A 81 -7.00 10.01 2.91
C HIS A 81 -8.34 10.16 3.66
N HIS A 82 -8.66 11.38 4.13
CA HIS A 82 -9.94 11.67 4.76
C HIS A 82 -11.12 11.43 3.81
N ARG A 83 -11.02 11.86 2.55
CA ARG A 83 -12.06 11.63 1.53
C ARG A 83 -12.31 10.14 1.32
N VAL A 84 -11.26 9.34 1.14
CA VAL A 84 -11.40 7.89 0.90
C VAL A 84 -12.04 7.22 2.11
N THR A 85 -11.51 7.45 3.31
CA THR A 85 -11.98 6.76 4.51
C THR A 85 -13.40 7.17 4.91
N ARG A 86 -13.73 8.47 4.84
CA ARG A 86 -15.07 8.98 5.16
C ARG A 86 -16.13 8.51 4.15
N THR A 87 -15.80 8.47 2.87
CA THR A 87 -16.78 8.16 1.81
C THR A 87 -16.99 6.65 1.68
N TYR A 88 -15.92 5.86 1.74
CA TYR A 88 -15.98 4.45 1.33
C TYR A 88 -15.78 3.47 2.48
N LEU A 89 -15.20 3.87 3.61
CA LEU A 89 -14.89 2.94 4.71
C LEU A 89 -15.78 3.12 5.93
N TRP A 90 -15.74 4.29 6.59
CA TRP A 90 -16.35 4.46 7.92
C TRP A 90 -17.84 4.12 7.98
N PRO A 91 -18.67 4.48 6.99
CA PRO A 91 -20.09 4.12 7.01
C PRO A 91 -20.38 2.64 6.72
N PHE A 92 -19.41 1.86 6.25
CA PHE A 92 -19.60 0.52 5.68
C PHE A 92 -18.79 -0.57 6.39
N LYS A 93 -17.81 -0.18 7.22
CA LYS A 93 -17.00 -1.15 7.96
C LYS A 93 -17.84 -1.95 8.96
N GLU A 94 -17.51 -3.24 9.06
CA GLU A 94 -17.76 -4.04 10.25
C GLU A 94 -16.59 -3.82 11.22
N ASP A 95 -15.35 -3.97 10.73
CA ASP A 95 -14.15 -3.88 11.54
C ASP A 95 -12.93 -3.38 10.73
N VAL A 96 -11.99 -2.75 11.41
CA VAL A 96 -10.72 -2.27 10.86
C VAL A 96 -9.63 -2.53 11.88
N THR A 97 -8.65 -3.36 11.53
CA THR A 97 -7.44 -3.58 12.35
C THR A 97 -6.28 -2.84 11.73
N ARG A 98 -5.54 -2.08 12.53
CA ARG A 98 -4.34 -1.35 12.14
C ARG A 98 -3.15 -1.84 12.96
N PHE A 99 -2.01 -2.05 12.30
CA PHE A 99 -0.76 -2.43 12.97
C PHE A 99 0.39 -1.70 12.29
N ASP A 100 0.98 -0.74 12.99
CA ASP A 100 2.08 0.06 12.49
C ASP A 100 3.33 -0.20 13.31
N PHE A 101 4.47 -0.23 12.63
CA PHE A 101 5.77 -0.41 13.28
C PHE A 101 6.87 0.30 12.50
N GLU A 102 7.97 0.59 13.20
CA GLU A 102 9.21 1.06 12.59
C GLU A 102 10.03 -0.16 12.19
N ALA A 103 10.54 -0.18 10.96
CA ALA A 103 11.49 -1.18 10.53
C ALA A 103 12.82 -1.01 11.27
N ASP A 104 13.41 -2.12 11.72
CA ASP A 104 14.73 -2.10 12.30
C ASP A 104 15.78 -1.71 11.25
N ALA A 105 16.92 -1.17 11.70
CA ALA A 105 17.97 -0.69 10.80
C ALA A 105 18.48 -1.77 9.82
N GLU A 106 18.44 -3.04 10.22
CA GLU A 106 18.81 -4.18 9.37
C GLU A 106 17.82 -4.45 8.23
N ASP A 107 16.56 -4.07 8.40
CA ASP A 107 15.47 -4.25 7.43
C ASP A 107 15.22 -3.00 6.56
N GLU A 108 15.79 -1.84 6.91
CA GLU A 108 15.68 -0.61 6.12
C GLU A 108 16.10 -0.80 4.64
N PRO A 109 17.16 -1.55 4.30
CA PRO A 109 17.48 -1.82 2.90
C PRO A 109 16.34 -2.51 2.14
N MET A 110 15.58 -3.41 2.78
CA MET A 110 14.40 -4.04 2.15
C MET A 110 13.28 -3.03 1.89
N CYS A 111 13.23 -1.96 2.67
CA CYS A 111 12.29 -0.86 2.50
C CYS A 111 12.73 0.12 1.39
N GLU A 112 14.01 0.17 1.05
CA GLU A 112 14.52 1.06 0.01
C GLU A 112 14.64 0.37 -1.37
N TRP A 113 14.95 -0.94 -1.38
CA TRP A 113 15.42 -1.67 -2.56
C TRP A 113 14.43 -1.76 -3.74
N LEU A 114 13.13 -1.61 -3.52
CA LEU A 114 12.14 -1.68 -4.60
C LEU A 114 12.18 -0.46 -5.57
N ALA A 115 12.85 0.63 -5.21
CA ALA A 115 13.02 1.79 -6.11
C ALA A 115 14.11 1.58 -7.18
N THR A 116 15.10 0.73 -6.91
CA THR A 116 16.34 0.65 -7.73
C THR A 116 16.23 -0.30 -8.92
N SER A 117 15.28 -1.23 -8.90
CA SER A 117 15.10 -2.22 -9.99
C SER A 117 14.66 -1.59 -11.31
N VAL A 118 13.95 -0.45 -11.26
CA VAL A 118 13.53 0.29 -12.46
C VAL A 118 14.71 1.06 -13.09
N LEU A 119 15.64 1.56 -12.27
CA LEU A 119 16.80 2.33 -12.76
C LEU A 119 17.86 1.44 -13.43
N LYS A 120 18.04 0.19 -12.98
CA LYS A 120 19.00 -0.73 -13.61
C LYS A 120 18.54 -1.29 -14.95
N SER A 121 17.24 -1.34 -15.22
CA SER A 121 16.70 -1.76 -16.52
C SER A 121 16.79 -0.69 -17.61
N GLY A 122 17.07 0.57 -17.26
CA GLY A 122 17.17 1.68 -18.22
C GLY A 122 18.60 2.01 -18.70
N MET A 123 19.63 1.35 -18.17
CA MET A 123 21.04 1.74 -18.41
C MET A 123 21.88 0.62 -19.05
N GLY A 124 21.23 -0.24 -19.84
CA GLY A 124 21.84 -1.45 -20.38
C GLY A 124 21.59 -1.68 -21.87
N GLU A 125 21.54 -0.65 -22.73
CA GLU A 125 21.49 -0.88 -24.18
C GLU A 125 21.91 0.34 -25.03
N THR A 126 23.11 0.87 -24.80
CA THR A 126 23.79 1.71 -25.82
C THR A 126 25.27 1.34 -25.89
N GLY A 127 25.62 0.43 -26.80
CA GLY A 127 27.01 0.27 -27.21
C GLY A 127 27.39 -1.11 -27.69
N ARG A 128 27.03 -1.45 -28.93
CA ARG A 128 27.88 -2.25 -29.84
C ARG A 128 27.22 -2.38 -31.21
N GLY A 129 27.86 -1.86 -32.24
CA GLY A 129 27.57 -2.30 -33.62
C GLY A 129 27.75 -1.25 -34.70
N ALA A 130 28.98 -0.77 -34.92
CA ALA A 130 29.38 -0.28 -36.25
C ALA A 130 30.90 -0.41 -36.42
N ARG A 131 31.36 -1.55 -36.97
CA ARG A 131 32.63 -1.62 -37.68
C ARG A 131 32.32 -1.86 -39.15
N VAL A 132 32.46 -0.80 -39.94
CA VAL A 132 32.54 -0.85 -41.39
C VAL A 132 33.98 -1.20 -41.76
N ARG A 133 34.18 -2.30 -42.47
CA ARG A 133 35.14 -2.42 -43.58
C ARG A 133 34.61 -3.45 -44.56
#